data_AF-A0A2S9GYG8-F1
#
_entry.id   AF-A0A2S9GYG8-F1
#
_cell.length_a   1.000
_cell.length_b   1.000
_cell.length_c   1.000
_cell.angle_alpha   90.00
_cell.angle_beta   90.00
_cell.angle_gamma   90.00
#
_symmetry.space_group_name_H-M   'P 1'
#
loop_
_entity.id
_entity.type
_entity.pdbx_description
1 polymer ?
#
loop_
_entity_poly.entity_id
_entity_poly.type
_entity_poly.pdbx_seq_one_letter_code
_entity_poly.pdbx_strand_id
1 'polypeptide(L)'
;MFETLQSDLTRIALDRYIQHFEVLQYLGILSFSLVLMFYTKIGSISFKALFFILFLSVLDPIYWGILNALLEQSGRRQMPYGVLFGWGGFWVLGIALLILFSRYVIPMLSIGLSRISRSSSMERNKRTDVRNIQEFLPKSIDFDPARYINLKKGIFLGLNENRKPHFLNIPMETNAPHLQVIGTTGAYKGVALGLMGAQFLERGEAVFFFDPKNDEWAPHVLSSAAKRCGKQFYFINLNAPNGA
;
A
#
# COMPACT_ATOMS: atom_id res chain seq x y z
N MET A 1 30.20 -3.50 -68.71
CA MET A 1 31.24 -3.50 -67.65
C MET A 1 31.00 -2.38 -66.65
N PHE A 2 30.71 -1.15 -67.08
CA PHE A 2 30.38 -0.03 -66.18
C PHE A 2 29.04 -0.21 -65.44
N GLU A 3 27.99 -0.68 -66.13
CA GLU A 3 26.68 -0.96 -65.51
C GLU A 3 26.71 -2.09 -64.47
N THR A 4 27.51 -3.12 -64.71
CA THR A 4 27.70 -4.23 -63.78
C THR A 4 28.43 -3.79 -62.51
N LEU A 5 29.48 -2.98 -62.64
CA LEU A 5 30.19 -2.38 -61.50
C LEU A 5 29.30 -1.43 -60.69
N GLN A 6 28.43 -0.65 -61.36
CA GLN A 6 27.51 0.27 -60.70
C GLN A 6 26.36 -0.46 -59.99
N SER A 7 25.89 -1.59 -60.56
CA SER A 7 24.97 -2.54 -59.93
C SER A 7 25.55 -3.18 -58.67
N ASP A 8 26.81 -3.61 -58.72
CA ASP A 8 27.45 -4.28 -57.58
C ASP A 8 27.79 -3.29 -56.46
N LEU A 9 28.24 -2.09 -56.80
CA LEU A 9 28.46 -1.02 -55.83
C LEU A 9 27.16 -0.56 -55.14
N THR A 10 26.05 -0.45 -55.89
CA THR A 10 24.74 -0.12 -55.30
C THR A 10 24.21 -1.24 -54.41
N ARG A 11 24.43 -2.51 -54.76
CA ARG A 11 24.09 -3.66 -53.90
C ARG A 11 24.90 -3.67 -52.60
N ILE A 12 26.21 -3.44 -52.67
CA ILE A 12 27.08 -3.38 -51.49
C ILE A 12 26.72 -2.19 -50.59
N ALA A 13 26.41 -1.04 -51.18
CA ALA A 13 25.97 0.15 -50.43
C ALA A 13 24.61 -0.07 -49.75
N LEU A 14 23.67 -0.73 -50.44
CA LEU A 14 22.35 -1.07 -49.89
C LEU A 14 22.46 -2.09 -48.75
N ASP A 15 23.30 -3.11 -48.88
CA ASP A 15 23.58 -4.07 -47.82
C ASP A 15 24.16 -3.41 -46.57
N ARG A 16 25.11 -2.50 -46.76
CA ARG A 16 25.73 -1.76 -45.67
C ARG A 16 24.73 -0.80 -45.02
N TYR A 17 23.87 -0.17 -45.81
CA TYR A 17 22.80 0.71 -45.32
C TYR A 17 21.76 -0.07 -44.50
N ILE A 18 21.35 -1.26 -44.96
CA ILE A 18 20.41 -2.13 -44.22
C ILE A 18 21.04 -2.59 -42.90
N GLN A 19 22.30 -3.03 -42.89
CA GLN A 19 22.99 -3.39 -41.65
C GLN A 19 23.09 -2.21 -40.67
N HIS A 20 23.42 -1.01 -41.14
CA HIS A 20 23.47 0.17 -40.28
C HIS A 20 22.09 0.59 -39.77
N PHE A 21 21.05 0.45 -40.61
CA PHE A 21 19.67 0.75 -40.25
C PHE A 21 19.13 -0.23 -39.19
N GLU A 22 19.42 -1.52 -39.32
CA GLU A 22 19.10 -2.54 -38.32
C GLU A 22 19.78 -2.24 -36.97
N VAL A 23 21.09 -1.92 -36.99
CA VAL A 23 21.84 -1.55 -35.77
C VAL A 23 21.27 -0.30 -35.09
N LEU A 24 20.85 0.70 -35.87
CA LEU A 24 20.21 1.91 -35.35
C LEU A 24 18.83 1.63 -34.75
N GLN A 25 18.05 0.73 -35.34
CA GLN A 25 16.77 0.28 -34.78
C GLN A 25 16.98 -0.47 -33.45
N TYR A 26 17.99 -1.34 -33.35
CA TYR A 26 18.33 -2.05 -32.11
C TYR A 26 18.76 -1.10 -30.98
N LEU A 27 19.61 -0.10 -31.29
CA LEU A 27 20.00 0.92 -30.33
C LEU A 27 18.81 1.81 -29.92
N GLY A 28 17.90 2.09 -30.85
CA GLY A 28 16.67 2.82 -30.58
C GLY A 28 15.75 2.11 -29.59
N ILE A 29 15.45 0.82 -29.82
CA ILE A 29 14.58 0.02 -28.95
C ILE A 29 15.24 -0.22 -27.58
N LEU A 30 16.54 -0.48 -27.54
CA LEU A 30 17.30 -0.66 -26.31
C LEU A 30 17.36 0.64 -25.48
N SER A 31 17.60 1.79 -26.12
CA SER A 31 17.60 3.09 -25.42
C SER A 31 16.22 3.47 -24.91
N PHE A 32 15.16 3.21 -25.69
CA PHE A 32 13.78 3.52 -25.30
C PHE A 32 13.29 2.63 -24.14
N SER A 33 13.65 1.34 -24.15
CA SER A 33 13.33 0.41 -23.05
C SER A 33 14.10 0.73 -21.76
N LEU A 34 15.37 1.14 -21.85
CA LEU A 34 16.14 1.61 -20.69
C LEU A 34 15.57 2.90 -20.10
N VAL A 35 15.22 3.89 -20.93
CA VAL A 35 14.61 5.16 -20.47
C VAL A 35 13.28 4.91 -19.73
N LEU A 36 12.45 3.98 -20.20
CA LEU A 36 11.18 3.64 -19.56
C LEU A 36 11.34 2.83 -18.26
N MET A 37 12.40 2.00 -18.14
CA MET A 37 12.76 1.35 -16.86
C MET A 37 13.04 2.38 -15.77
N PHE A 38 13.68 3.51 -16.10
CA PHE A 38 13.96 4.57 -15.13
C PHE A 38 12.77 5.50 -14.87
N TYR A 39 11.85 5.65 -15.83
CA TYR A 39 10.74 6.61 -15.73
C TYR A 39 9.58 6.15 -14.82
N THR A 40 9.45 4.85 -14.53
CA THR A 40 8.26 4.34 -13.82
C THR A 40 8.43 4.32 -12.30
N LYS A 41 8.00 5.41 -11.67
CA LYS A 41 7.78 5.53 -10.23
C LYS A 41 6.48 4.82 -9.83
N ILE A 42 6.57 3.84 -8.92
CA ILE A 42 5.56 3.42 -7.91
C ILE A 42 4.11 3.23 -8.43
N GLY A 43 3.72 1.96 -8.65
CA GLY A 43 2.31 1.53 -8.73
C GLY A 43 2.04 0.39 -9.72
N SER A 44 0.91 -0.33 -9.56
CA SER A 44 0.44 -1.47 -10.39
C SER A 44 0.47 -1.25 -11.91
N ILE A 45 0.47 0.01 -12.35
CA ILE A 45 0.57 0.44 -13.75
C ILE A 45 1.94 0.10 -14.36
N SER A 46 3.02 0.05 -13.56
CA SER A 46 4.38 -0.27 -14.02
C SER A 46 4.53 -1.69 -14.55
N PHE A 47 3.83 -2.67 -13.96
CA PHE A 47 3.91 -4.07 -14.38
C PHE A 47 3.22 -4.32 -15.72
N LYS A 48 2.09 -3.65 -15.96
CA LYS A 48 1.34 -3.74 -17.22
C LYS A 48 2.11 -3.13 -18.39
N ALA A 49 2.81 -2.01 -18.16
CA ALA A 49 3.68 -1.39 -19.16
C ALA A 49 4.90 -2.27 -19.50
N LEU A 50 5.53 -2.88 -18.49
CA LEU A 50 6.65 -3.80 -18.67
C LEU A 50 6.23 -5.05 -19.48
N PHE A 51 5.05 -5.60 -19.17
CA PHE A 51 4.47 -6.74 -19.89
C PHE A 51 4.10 -6.37 -21.34
N PHE A 52 3.57 -5.16 -21.56
CA PHE A 52 3.25 -4.67 -22.91
C PHE A 52 4.51 -4.47 -23.77
N ILE A 53 5.61 -4.00 -23.19
CA ILE A 53 6.90 -3.86 -23.87
C ILE A 53 7.50 -5.22 -24.20
N LEU A 54 7.46 -6.18 -23.26
CA LEU A 54 7.82 -7.57 -23.53
C LEU A 54 6.97 -8.12 -24.68
N PHE A 55 5.66 -7.92 -24.66
CA PHE A 55 4.76 -8.37 -25.71
C PHE A 55 5.12 -7.80 -27.09
N LEU A 56 5.38 -6.49 -27.20
CA LEU A 56 5.82 -5.87 -28.45
C LEU A 56 7.17 -6.43 -28.94
N SER A 57 8.08 -6.74 -28.03
CA SER A 57 9.36 -7.37 -28.39
C SER A 57 9.23 -8.83 -28.85
N VAL A 58 8.10 -9.51 -28.60
CA VAL A 58 7.80 -10.85 -29.19
C VAL A 58 7.37 -10.71 -30.66
N LEU A 59 6.58 -9.67 -30.95
CA LEU A 59 5.97 -9.49 -32.27
C LEU A 59 7.01 -9.19 -33.35
N ASP A 60 8.12 -8.56 -32.99
CA ASP A 60 9.17 -8.17 -33.91
C ASP A 60 9.89 -9.38 -34.58
N PRO A 61 10.38 -10.41 -33.85
CA PRO A 61 10.92 -11.61 -34.49
C PRO A 61 9.88 -12.41 -35.29
N ILE A 62 8.60 -12.36 -34.90
CA ILE A 62 7.52 -13.00 -35.69
C ILE A 62 7.32 -12.24 -37.01
N TYR A 63 7.29 -10.91 -36.97
CA TYR A 63 7.19 -10.06 -38.15
C TYR A 63 8.36 -10.30 -39.12
N TRP A 64 9.60 -10.30 -38.61
CA TRP A 64 10.79 -10.58 -39.42
C TRP A 64 10.83 -12.02 -39.94
N GLY A 65 10.37 -13.00 -39.16
CA GLY A 65 10.23 -14.39 -39.62
C GLY A 65 9.24 -14.54 -40.78
N ILE A 66 8.08 -13.88 -40.69
CA ILE A 66 7.06 -13.87 -41.76
C ILE A 66 7.60 -13.13 -42.99
N LEU A 67 8.23 -11.96 -42.80
CA LEU A 67 8.80 -11.18 -43.90
C LEU A 67 9.91 -11.97 -44.61
N ASN A 68 10.76 -12.69 -43.88
CA ASN A 68 11.78 -13.55 -44.46
C ASN A 68 11.16 -14.71 -45.26
N ALA A 69 10.12 -15.37 -44.74
CA ALA A 69 9.40 -16.43 -45.48
C ALA A 69 8.75 -15.90 -46.77
N LEU A 70 8.23 -14.66 -46.76
CA LEU A 70 7.67 -14.00 -47.94
C LEU A 70 8.75 -13.57 -48.95
N LEU A 71 9.90 -13.08 -48.46
CA LEU A 71 11.03 -12.67 -49.29
C LEU A 71 11.74 -13.87 -49.94
N GLU A 72 11.77 -15.02 -49.25
CA GLU A 72 12.30 -16.28 -49.79
C GLU A 72 11.49 -16.78 -51.00
N GLN A 73 10.16 -16.62 -50.99
CA GLN A 73 9.32 -16.87 -52.18
C GLN A 73 9.63 -15.93 -53.34
N SER A 74 10.15 -14.72 -53.07
CA SER A 74 10.50 -13.72 -54.09
C SER A 74 11.93 -13.87 -54.66
N GLY A 75 12.68 -14.90 -54.25
CA GLY A 75 14.05 -15.16 -54.71
C GLY A 75 15.11 -14.18 -54.20
N ARG A 76 14.75 -13.31 -53.24
CA ARG A 76 15.67 -12.36 -52.59
C ARG A 76 16.11 -12.92 -51.24
N ARG A 77 17.41 -13.23 -51.15
CA ARG A 77 18.25 -13.58 -49.97
C ARG A 77 17.54 -14.20 -48.76
N GLN A 78 17.97 -15.41 -48.42
CA GLN A 78 17.74 -16.02 -47.11
C GLN A 78 18.47 -15.23 -46.01
N MET A 79 17.75 -14.79 -44.98
CA MET A 79 18.43 -14.30 -43.77
C MET A 79 19.19 -15.45 -43.10
N PRO A 80 20.44 -15.24 -42.65
CA PRO A 80 21.21 -16.30 -42.01
C PRO A 80 20.53 -16.73 -40.72
N TYR A 81 20.23 -18.02 -40.57
CA TYR A 81 19.58 -18.60 -39.38
C TYR A 81 20.26 -18.23 -38.06
N GLY A 82 21.57 -17.95 -38.08
CA GLY A 82 22.32 -17.46 -36.91
C GLY A 82 21.78 -16.15 -36.32
N VAL A 83 21.17 -15.30 -37.15
CA VAL A 83 20.49 -14.08 -36.69
C VAL A 83 19.29 -14.49 -35.84
N LEU A 84 18.37 -15.31 -36.38
CA LEU A 84 17.17 -15.77 -35.66
C LEU A 84 17.47 -16.46 -34.32
N PHE A 85 18.51 -17.30 -34.28
CA PHE A 85 18.96 -17.91 -33.02
C PHE A 85 19.54 -16.89 -32.03
N GLY A 86 20.26 -15.88 -32.53
CA GLY A 86 20.72 -14.74 -31.74
C GLY A 86 19.55 -13.99 -31.08
N TRP A 87 18.50 -13.70 -31.82
CA TRP A 87 17.27 -13.07 -31.32
C TRP A 87 16.60 -13.87 -30.20
N GLY A 88 16.43 -15.18 -30.41
CA GLY A 88 15.88 -16.07 -29.38
C GLY A 88 16.73 -16.08 -28.10
N GLY A 89 18.06 -16.07 -28.24
CA GLY A 89 19.00 -16.00 -27.12
C GLY A 89 18.89 -14.70 -26.33
N PHE A 90 18.83 -13.54 -27.00
CA PHE A 90 18.62 -12.25 -26.34
C PHE A 90 17.27 -12.17 -25.62
N TRP A 91 16.23 -12.81 -26.18
CA TRP A 91 14.92 -12.89 -25.56
C TRP A 91 14.92 -13.64 -24.24
N VAL A 92 15.51 -14.84 -24.24
CA VAL A 92 15.65 -15.66 -23.04
C VAL A 92 16.50 -14.94 -21.98
N LEU A 93 17.58 -14.29 -22.41
CA LEU A 93 18.43 -13.49 -21.52
C LEU A 93 17.66 -12.30 -20.90
N GLY A 94 16.84 -11.60 -21.69
CA GLY A 94 16.01 -10.50 -21.22
C GLY A 94 14.98 -10.93 -20.17
N ILE A 95 14.29 -12.06 -20.39
CA ILE A 95 13.38 -12.63 -19.38
C ILE A 95 14.13 -13.00 -18.10
N ALA A 96 15.28 -13.67 -18.24
CA ALA A 96 16.09 -14.06 -17.09
C ALA A 96 16.52 -12.83 -16.27
N LEU A 97 17.01 -11.78 -16.93
CA LEU A 97 17.38 -10.53 -16.27
C LEU A 97 16.20 -9.84 -15.59
N LEU A 98 15.00 -9.89 -16.17
CA LEU A 98 13.79 -9.31 -15.59
C LEU A 98 13.34 -10.07 -14.33
N ILE A 99 13.40 -11.39 -14.34
CA ILE A 99 13.14 -12.23 -13.15
C ILE A 99 14.17 -11.90 -12.06
N LEU A 100 15.45 -11.79 -12.41
CA LEU A 100 16.51 -11.44 -11.45
C LEU A 100 16.32 -10.02 -10.91
N PHE A 101 16.01 -9.05 -11.76
CA PHE A 101 15.81 -7.66 -11.36
C PHE A 101 14.59 -7.51 -10.44
N SER A 102 13.48 -8.17 -10.77
CA SER A 102 12.28 -8.14 -9.94
C SER A 102 12.49 -8.81 -8.58
N ARG A 103 13.33 -9.85 -8.53
CA ARG A 103 13.60 -10.60 -7.29
C ARG A 103 14.66 -9.97 -6.39
N TYR A 104 15.65 -9.28 -6.95
CA TYR A 104 16.79 -8.76 -6.17
C TYR A 104 16.84 -7.23 -6.10
N VAL A 105 16.60 -6.53 -7.21
CA VAL A 105 16.81 -5.07 -7.29
C VAL A 105 15.61 -4.30 -6.76
N ILE A 106 14.38 -4.72 -7.10
CA ILE A 106 13.16 -4.05 -6.60
C ILE A 106 13.09 -4.09 -5.05
N PRO A 107 13.32 -5.23 -4.36
CA PRO A 107 13.33 -5.26 -2.90
C PRO A 107 14.45 -4.40 -2.30
N MET A 108 15.63 -4.38 -2.93
CA MET A 108 16.75 -3.57 -2.45
C MET A 108 16.45 -2.07 -2.55
N LEU A 109 15.87 -1.64 -3.68
CA LEU A 109 15.44 -0.26 -3.88
C LEU A 109 14.27 0.11 -2.96
N SER A 110 13.32 -0.80 -2.70
CA SER A 110 12.22 -0.52 -1.76
C SER A 110 12.71 -0.39 -0.32
N ILE A 111 13.73 -1.16 0.09
CA ILE A 111 14.40 -1.00 1.39
C ILE A 111 15.19 0.32 1.44
N GLY A 112 15.91 0.68 0.39
CA GLY A 112 16.66 1.94 0.32
C GLY A 112 15.74 3.17 0.33
N LEU A 113 14.68 3.14 -0.48
CA LEU A 113 13.69 4.22 -0.57
C LEU A 113 12.85 4.31 0.70
N SER A 114 12.51 3.21 1.36
CA SER A 114 11.79 3.23 2.65
C SER A 114 12.62 3.83 3.78
N ARG A 115 13.95 3.81 3.69
CA ARG A 115 14.84 4.54 4.63
C ARG A 115 14.88 6.04 4.37
N ILE A 116 14.67 6.48 3.12
CA ILE A 116 14.74 7.90 2.73
C ILE A 116 13.37 8.57 2.82
N SER A 117 12.28 7.87 2.47
CA SER A 117 10.95 8.32 2.81
C SER A 117 10.82 8.22 4.31
N ARG A 118 10.86 9.36 5.03
CA ARG A 118 10.50 9.39 6.44
C ARG A 118 9.20 8.60 6.60
N SER A 119 9.32 7.48 7.29
CA SER A 119 8.19 6.74 7.81
C SER A 119 7.28 7.74 8.49
N SER A 120 6.01 7.73 8.07
CA SER A 120 4.94 8.20 8.94
C SER A 120 5.18 7.60 10.34
N SER A 121 4.78 8.34 11.37
CA SER A 121 4.94 8.08 12.81
C SER A 121 4.41 6.73 13.33
N MET A 122 4.18 5.75 12.46
CA MET A 122 4.00 4.32 12.73
C MET A 122 5.34 3.57 12.62
N GLU A 123 6.36 3.98 13.37
CA GLU A 123 7.50 3.11 13.68
C GLU A 123 7.02 2.00 14.64
N ARG A 124 6.19 1.11 14.11
CA ARG A 124 5.64 -0.06 14.78
C ARG A 124 6.58 -1.21 14.49
N ASN A 125 7.65 -1.33 15.29
CA ASN A 125 8.26 -2.60 15.73
C ASN A 125 9.64 -2.38 16.38
N LYS A 126 9.71 -1.61 17.46
CA LYS A 126 10.41 -2.18 18.62
C LYS A 126 9.36 -3.10 19.24
N ARG A 127 9.60 -4.41 19.28
CA ARG A 127 8.83 -5.32 20.12
C ARG A 127 9.07 -4.90 21.55
N THR A 128 8.35 -3.88 22.00
CA THR A 128 8.36 -3.46 23.39
C THR A 128 7.60 -4.56 24.11
N ASP A 129 8.35 -5.42 24.78
CA ASP A 129 7.79 -6.39 25.72
C ASP A 129 6.75 -5.66 26.58
N VAL A 130 5.53 -6.20 26.65
CA VAL A 130 4.42 -5.61 27.41
C VAL A 130 4.82 -5.35 28.86
N ARG A 131 5.80 -6.11 29.38
CA ARG A 131 6.37 -5.92 30.72
C ARG A 131 7.06 -4.57 30.92
N ASN A 132 7.67 -4.02 29.87
CA ASN A 132 8.41 -2.75 29.95
C ASN A 132 7.62 -1.59 29.34
N ILE A 133 6.39 -1.81 28.87
CA ILE A 133 5.61 -0.78 28.19
C ILE A 133 5.33 0.43 29.10
N GLN A 134 5.22 0.19 30.41
CA GLN A 134 4.97 1.20 31.43
C GLN A 134 6.05 2.28 31.45
N GLU A 135 7.31 1.93 31.16
CA GLU A 135 8.45 2.86 31.14
C GLU A 135 8.40 3.82 29.94
N PHE A 136 7.72 3.41 28.87
CA PHE A 136 7.53 4.20 27.66
C PHE A 136 6.21 4.98 27.65
N LEU A 137 5.33 4.74 28.63
CA LEU A 137 4.08 5.49 28.73
C LEU A 137 4.36 6.91 29.25
N PRO A 138 3.79 7.95 28.63
CA PRO A 138 3.88 9.30 29.14
C PRO A 138 3.26 9.38 30.55
N LYS A 139 3.80 10.25 31.39
CA LYS A 139 3.25 10.48 32.74
C LYS A 139 1.77 10.87 32.62
N SER A 140 0.91 10.16 33.36
CA SER A 140 -0.51 10.48 33.44
C SER A 140 -0.69 11.90 33.98
N ILE A 141 -1.48 12.70 33.28
CA ILE A 141 -1.89 14.02 33.71
C ILE A 141 -3.36 13.99 34.06
N ASP A 142 -3.72 14.70 35.13
CA ASP A 142 -5.12 14.91 35.46
C ASP A 142 -5.70 15.97 34.53
N PHE A 143 -6.81 15.63 33.89
CA PHE A 143 -7.58 16.57 33.08
C PHE A 143 -9.06 16.22 33.20
N ASP A 144 -9.91 17.22 32.98
CA ASP A 144 -11.36 17.03 32.93
C ASP A 144 -11.78 16.66 31.49
N PRO A 145 -12.26 15.42 31.23
CA PRO A 145 -12.66 14.99 29.89
C PRO A 145 -13.79 15.84 29.31
N ALA A 146 -14.70 16.36 30.14
CA ALA A 146 -15.87 17.11 29.68
C ALA A 146 -15.51 18.35 28.86
N ARG A 147 -14.34 18.94 29.11
CA ARG A 147 -13.82 20.11 28.37
C ARG A 147 -13.39 19.79 26.94
N TYR A 148 -13.11 18.53 26.64
CA TYR A 148 -12.57 18.10 25.35
C TYR A 148 -13.58 17.32 24.51
N ILE A 149 -14.68 16.86 25.09
CA ILE A 149 -15.73 16.13 24.38
C ILE A 149 -16.36 17.05 23.32
N ASN A 150 -16.39 16.56 22.09
CA ASN A 150 -17.04 17.23 20.98
C ASN A 150 -17.58 16.19 20.00
N LEU A 151 -18.89 15.91 20.10
CA LEU A 151 -19.56 14.86 19.34
C LEU A 151 -19.50 15.10 17.83
N LYS A 152 -19.35 16.35 17.36
CA LYS A 152 -19.18 16.67 15.93
C LYS A 152 -17.86 16.15 15.36
N LYS A 153 -16.84 15.97 16.19
CA LYS A 153 -15.52 15.44 15.80
C LYS A 153 -15.42 13.91 15.97
N GLY A 154 -16.42 13.29 16.59
CA GLY A 154 -16.44 11.85 16.91
C GLY A 154 -16.38 11.58 18.41
N ILE A 155 -15.95 10.37 18.78
CA ILE A 155 -15.84 9.94 20.18
C ILE A 155 -14.45 10.32 20.71
N PHE A 156 -14.41 11.14 21.75
CA PHE A 156 -13.18 11.51 22.44
C PHE A 156 -12.59 10.31 23.19
N LEU A 157 -11.32 10.03 22.94
CA LEU A 157 -10.57 8.94 23.56
C LEU A 157 -9.66 9.39 24.70
N GLY A 158 -9.17 10.63 24.63
CA GLY A 158 -8.18 11.15 25.55
C GLY A 158 -7.25 12.16 24.89
N LEU A 159 -6.19 12.53 25.60
CA LEU A 159 -5.14 13.41 25.08
C LEU A 159 -3.98 12.58 24.52
N ASN A 160 -3.38 13.03 23.43
CA ASN A 160 -2.14 12.44 22.92
C ASN A 160 -0.91 12.96 23.67
N GLU A 161 0.29 12.49 23.29
CA GLU A 161 1.58 12.90 23.88
C GLU A 161 1.81 14.43 23.83
N ASN A 162 1.25 15.10 22.82
CA ASN A 162 1.32 16.55 22.64
C ASN A 162 0.19 17.31 23.35
N ARG A 163 -0.56 16.64 24.25
CA ARG A 163 -1.71 17.20 25.00
C ARG A 163 -2.84 17.69 24.10
N LYS A 164 -2.94 17.17 22.88
CA LYS A 164 -4.04 17.48 21.96
C LYS A 164 -5.12 16.40 22.07
N PRO A 165 -6.41 16.78 22.04
CA PRO A 165 -7.50 15.83 22.11
C PRO A 165 -7.50 14.91 20.88
N HIS A 166 -7.65 13.62 21.14
CA HIS A 166 -7.73 12.59 20.14
C HIS A 166 -9.14 12.00 20.08
N PHE A 167 -9.66 11.86 18.86
CA PHE A 167 -11.03 11.43 18.60
C PHE A 167 -11.02 10.22 17.68
N LEU A 168 -11.87 9.25 17.98
CA LEU A 168 -12.28 8.22 17.05
C LEU A 168 -13.35 8.80 16.13
N ASN A 169 -13.03 8.91 14.83
CA ASN A 169 -13.92 9.50 13.84
C ASN A 169 -15.08 8.55 13.53
N ILE A 170 -16.19 8.72 14.26
CA ILE A 170 -17.47 8.03 14.03
C ILE A 170 -18.48 9.11 13.63
N PRO A 171 -18.87 9.19 12.34
CA PRO A 171 -19.88 10.14 11.88
C PRO A 171 -21.16 10.04 12.70
N MET A 172 -21.85 11.16 12.91
CA MET A 172 -23.08 11.21 13.73
C MET A 172 -24.20 10.34 13.13
N GLU A 173 -24.24 10.24 11.81
CA GLU A 173 -25.30 9.55 11.05
C GLU A 173 -25.10 8.04 10.93
N THR A 174 -23.93 7.53 11.32
CA THR A 174 -23.60 6.10 11.24
C THR A 174 -23.73 5.44 12.59
N ASN A 175 -24.22 4.20 12.60
CA ASN A 175 -24.19 3.34 13.78
C ASN A 175 -22.75 3.19 14.29
N ALA A 176 -22.59 3.10 15.61
CA ALA A 176 -21.30 2.83 16.20
C ALA A 176 -20.74 1.49 15.68
N PRO A 177 -19.48 1.47 15.19
CA PRO A 177 -18.84 0.21 14.80
C PRO A 177 -18.57 -0.66 16.02
N HIS A 178 -18.30 -1.94 15.80
CA HIS A 178 -17.83 -2.82 16.88
C HIS A 178 -16.46 -2.37 17.37
N LEU A 179 -16.37 -2.02 18.66
CA LEU A 179 -15.13 -1.58 19.31
C LEU A 179 -14.62 -2.62 20.29
N GLN A 180 -13.32 -2.87 20.27
CA GLN A 180 -12.63 -3.75 21.21
C GLN A 180 -11.62 -2.95 22.04
N VAL A 181 -11.79 -2.93 23.36
CA VAL A 181 -10.88 -2.27 24.30
C VAL A 181 -10.06 -3.33 25.03
N ILE A 182 -8.76 -3.39 24.75
CA ILE A 182 -7.83 -4.37 25.32
C ILE A 182 -6.85 -3.65 26.26
N GLY A 183 -6.50 -4.30 27.35
CA GLY A 183 -5.58 -3.78 28.36
C GLY A 183 -5.51 -4.70 29.56
N THR A 184 -4.44 -4.59 30.35
CA THR A 184 -4.27 -5.33 31.59
C THR A 184 -5.19 -4.81 32.70
N THR A 185 -5.30 -5.54 33.82
CA THR A 185 -5.97 -5.01 35.03
C THR A 185 -5.20 -3.78 35.53
N GLY A 186 -5.92 -2.74 35.95
CA GLY A 186 -5.31 -1.46 36.34
C GLY A 186 -5.02 -0.50 35.17
N ALA A 187 -5.24 -0.93 33.91
CA ALA A 187 -5.08 -0.06 32.73
C ALA A 187 -6.28 0.89 32.48
N TYR A 188 -7.12 1.14 33.49
CA TYR A 188 -8.25 2.08 33.44
C TYR A 188 -9.31 1.82 32.35
N LYS A 189 -9.46 0.54 31.93
CA LYS A 189 -10.47 0.15 30.92
C LYS A 189 -11.90 0.53 31.33
N GLY A 190 -12.27 0.39 32.59
CA GLY A 190 -13.59 0.77 33.10
C GLY A 190 -13.88 2.25 32.90
N VAL A 191 -12.90 3.10 33.23
CA VAL A 191 -12.96 4.56 33.01
C VAL A 191 -13.13 4.89 31.52
N ALA A 192 -12.32 4.28 30.65
CA ALA A 192 -12.39 4.50 29.21
C ALA A 192 -13.75 4.07 28.63
N LEU A 193 -14.26 2.89 29.03
CA LEU A 193 -15.56 2.38 28.59
C LEU A 193 -16.71 3.25 29.11
N GLY A 194 -16.66 3.72 30.36
CA GLY A 194 -17.66 4.63 30.91
C GLY A 194 -17.68 5.98 30.19
N LEU A 195 -16.52 6.52 29.85
CA LEU A 195 -16.38 7.75 29.06
C LEU A 195 -16.93 7.59 27.64
N MET A 196 -16.65 6.47 26.97
CA MET A 196 -17.21 6.16 25.65
C MET A 196 -18.73 5.99 25.74
N GLY A 197 -19.22 5.23 26.72
CA GLY A 197 -20.66 4.99 26.93
C GLY A 197 -21.43 6.29 27.17
N ALA A 198 -20.90 7.21 27.97
CA ALA A 198 -21.50 8.53 28.17
C ALA A 198 -21.62 9.31 26.85
N GLN A 199 -20.59 9.27 25.99
CA GLN A 199 -20.63 9.94 24.70
C GLN A 199 -21.58 9.29 23.70
N PHE A 200 -21.72 7.96 23.70
CA PHE A 200 -22.73 7.27 22.90
C PHE A 200 -24.15 7.64 23.35
N LEU A 201 -24.38 7.76 24.65
CA LEU A 201 -25.65 8.23 25.19
C LEU A 201 -25.96 9.68 24.77
N GLU A 202 -24.95 10.56 24.83
CA GLU A 202 -25.07 11.95 24.36
C GLU A 202 -25.30 12.06 22.84
N ARG A 203 -24.91 11.04 22.07
CA ARG A 203 -25.25 10.91 20.64
C ARG A 203 -26.67 10.40 20.40
N GLY A 204 -27.41 10.05 21.45
CA GLY A 204 -28.75 9.50 21.35
C GLY A 204 -28.81 8.00 21.13
N GLU A 205 -27.69 7.29 21.27
CA GLU A 205 -27.64 5.84 21.17
C GLU A 205 -28.11 5.19 22.49
N ALA A 206 -28.75 4.02 22.38
CA ALA A 206 -29.10 3.23 23.55
C ALA A 206 -27.86 2.53 24.10
N VAL A 207 -27.58 2.73 25.40
CA VAL A 207 -26.38 2.19 26.05
C VAL A 207 -26.79 1.17 27.09
N PHE A 208 -26.34 -0.07 26.88
CA PHE A 208 -26.42 -1.16 27.86
C PHE A 208 -25.02 -1.43 28.39
N PHE A 209 -24.81 -1.20 29.69
CA PHE A 209 -23.50 -1.33 30.31
C PHE A 209 -23.50 -2.52 31.26
N PHE A 210 -22.76 -3.56 30.88
CA PHE A 210 -22.60 -4.77 31.69
C PHE A 210 -21.26 -4.72 32.41
N ASP A 211 -21.33 -4.74 33.74
CA ASP A 211 -20.15 -4.64 34.57
C ASP A 211 -20.08 -5.78 35.60
N PRO A 212 -19.37 -6.88 35.27
CA PRO A 212 -19.22 -7.99 36.20
C PRO A 212 -18.23 -7.69 37.33
N LYS A 213 -17.48 -6.58 37.25
CA LYS A 213 -16.44 -6.23 38.22
C LYS A 213 -16.91 -5.26 39.30
N ASN A 214 -18.13 -4.74 39.17
CA ASN A 214 -18.70 -3.76 40.09
C ASN A 214 -17.82 -2.50 40.23
N ASP A 215 -17.50 -1.88 39.09
CA ASP A 215 -16.86 -0.58 38.97
C ASP A 215 -17.70 0.49 39.68
N GLU A 216 -17.09 1.15 40.65
CA GLU A 216 -17.75 2.16 41.48
C GLU A 216 -18.12 3.41 40.68
N TRP A 217 -17.41 3.71 39.57
CA TRP A 217 -17.52 4.98 38.86
C TRP A 217 -18.47 4.94 37.68
N ALA A 218 -18.52 3.81 36.95
CA ALA A 218 -19.32 3.69 35.75
C ALA A 218 -20.81 4.05 35.94
N PRO A 219 -21.51 3.60 37.01
CA PRO A 219 -22.91 3.98 37.25
C PRO A 219 -23.10 5.48 37.42
N HIS A 220 -22.19 6.16 38.12
CA HIS A 220 -22.27 7.61 38.35
C HIS A 220 -22.04 8.41 37.06
N VAL A 221 -21.06 8.00 36.26
CA VAL A 221 -20.75 8.65 34.97
C VAL A 221 -21.93 8.52 34.01
N LEU A 222 -22.48 7.32 33.86
CA LEU A 222 -23.61 7.06 32.96
C LEU A 222 -24.91 7.70 33.46
N SER A 223 -25.18 7.67 34.77
CA SER A 223 -26.34 8.36 35.36
C SER A 223 -26.27 9.86 35.14
N SER A 224 -25.09 10.46 35.32
CA SER A 224 -24.86 11.89 35.06
C SER A 224 -25.08 12.23 33.58
N ALA A 225 -24.57 11.40 32.66
CA ALA A 225 -24.81 11.57 31.22
C ALA A 225 -26.30 11.44 30.87
N ALA A 226 -27.00 10.43 31.40
CA ALA A 226 -28.43 10.24 31.17
C ALA A 226 -29.24 11.46 31.62
N LYS A 227 -28.94 12.00 32.81
CA LYS A 227 -29.56 13.23 33.32
C LYS A 227 -29.32 14.42 32.39
N ARG A 228 -28.09 14.63 31.90
CA ARG A 228 -27.79 15.71 30.93
C ARG A 228 -28.57 15.56 29.63
N CYS A 229 -28.82 14.34 29.19
CA CYS A 229 -29.59 14.03 27.97
C CYS A 229 -31.10 13.96 28.20
N GLY A 230 -31.59 14.19 29.42
CA GLY A 230 -33.01 14.03 29.76
C GLY A 230 -33.52 12.59 29.58
N LYS A 231 -32.64 11.59 29.74
CA LYS A 231 -32.95 10.16 29.62
C LYS A 231 -33.06 9.50 30.99
N GLN A 232 -33.89 8.48 31.08
CA GLN A 232 -34.01 7.66 32.28
C GLN A 232 -32.79 6.74 32.41
N PHE A 233 -32.30 6.59 33.64
CA PHE A 233 -31.21 5.68 33.97
C PHE A 233 -31.72 4.56 34.86
N TYR A 234 -31.43 3.32 34.48
CA TYR A 234 -31.79 2.13 35.24
C TYR A 234 -30.51 1.44 35.71
N PHE A 235 -30.40 1.23 37.02
CA PHE A 235 -29.31 0.47 37.62
C PHE A 235 -29.87 -0.85 38.15
N ILE A 236 -29.33 -1.96 37.64
CA ILE A 236 -29.72 -3.30 38.06
C ILE A 236 -28.49 -3.95 38.68
N ASN A 237 -28.53 -4.15 40.00
CA ASN A 237 -27.46 -4.82 40.72
C ASN A 237 -27.77 -6.32 40.86
N LEU A 238 -27.08 -7.15 40.08
CA LEU A 238 -27.21 -8.61 40.15
C LEU A 238 -26.39 -9.26 41.27
N ASN A 239 -25.51 -8.49 41.94
CA ASN A 239 -24.73 -8.94 43.09
C ASN A 239 -25.45 -8.72 44.43
N ALA A 240 -26.64 -8.09 44.40
CA ALA A 240 -27.41 -7.91 45.62
C ALA A 240 -27.79 -9.29 46.18
N PRO A 241 -27.52 -9.58 47.47
CA PRO A 241 -28.02 -10.80 48.08
C PRO A 241 -29.54 -10.82 47.99
N ASN A 242 -30.12 -11.99 47.71
CA ASN A 242 -31.57 -12.14 47.61
C ASN A 242 -32.24 -11.66 48.92
N GLY A 243 -32.92 -10.51 48.87
CA GLY A 243 -33.80 -10.03 49.96
C GLY A 243 -33.30 -8.85 50.81
N ALA A 244 -32.70 -7.83 50.20
CA ALA A 244 -32.54 -6.51 50.82
C ALA A 244 -33.43 -5.46 50.13
#